data_AF-N6VB48-F1
#
_entry.id   AF-N6VB48-F1
#
_cell.length_a   1.000
_cell.length_b   1.000
_cell.length_c   1.000
_cell.angle_alpha   90.00
_cell.angle_beta   90.00
_cell.angle_gamma   90.00
#
_symmetry.space_group_name_H-M   'P 1'
#
loop_
_entity.id
_entity.type
_entity.pdbx_description
1 polymer ?
#
loop_
_entity_poly.entity_id
_entity_poly.type
_entity_poly.pdbx_seq_one_letter_code
_entity_poly.pdbx_strand_id
1 'polypeptide(L)' 'MALHYTRLGNLDKAHLTAVEKSIIDARRDNMKVMCRLYEHMQAKALGIDLS' A
#
# COMPACT_ATOMS: atom_id res chain seq x y z
N MET A 1 -7.46 3.80 -2.57
CA MET A 1 -6.39 2.76 -2.56
C MET A 1 -6.36 1.87 -3.81
N ALA A 2 -7.49 1.43 -4.37
CA ALA A 2 -7.54 0.52 -5.52
C ALA A 2 -6.74 0.98 -6.76
N LEU A 3 -6.75 2.28 -7.08
CA LEU A 3 -6.00 2.84 -8.21
C LEU A 3 -4.48 2.69 -8.04
N HIS A 4 -3.95 2.93 -6.83
CA HIS A 4 -2.51 2.81 -6.55
C HIS A 4 -2.05 1.35 -6.58
N TYR A 5 -2.84 0.41 -6.05
CA TYR A 5 -2.54 -1.03 -6.17
C TYR A 5 -2.53 -1.48 -7.63
N THR A 6 -3.49 -1.02 -8.42
CA THR A 6 -3.56 -1.32 -9.86
C THR A 6 -2.33 -0.79 -10.58
N ARG A 7 -1.88 0.42 -10.27
CA ARG A 7 -0.67 1.02 -10.85
C ARG A 7 0.59 0.24 -10.48
N LEU A 8 0.78 -0.13 -9.20
CA LEU A 8 1.94 -0.92 -8.76
C LEU A 8 1.92 -2.33 -9.36
N GLY A 9 0.75 -2.97 -9.44
CA GLY A 9 0.58 -4.27 -10.09
C GLY A 9 0.87 -4.24 -11.59
N ASN A 10 0.59 -3.13 -12.27
CA ASN A 10 0.93 -2.98 -13.69
C ASN A 10 2.43 -2.73 -13.90
N LEU A 11 3.09 -2.03 -12.97
CA LEU A 11 4.55 -1.87 -12.98
C LEU A 11 5.27 -3.21 -12.82
N ASP A 12 4.80 -4.09 -11.93
CA ASP A 12 5.38 -5.44 -11.72
C ASP A 12 5.31 -6.34 -12.99
N LYS A 13 4.28 -6.14 -13.82
CA LYS A 13 4.11 -6.85 -15.10
C LYS A 13 5.05 -6.36 -16.21
N ALA A 14 5.75 -5.23 -16.01
CA ALA A 14 6.76 -4.77 -16.96
C ALA A 14 8.01 -5.66 -16.91
N HIS A 15 8.83 -5.64 -17.97
CA HIS A 15 10.11 -6.34 -18.00
C HIS A 15 11.13 -5.65 -17.07
N LEU A 16 10.94 -5.84 -15.78
CA LEU A 16 11.77 -5.31 -14.71
C LEU A 16 12.80 -6.34 -14.25
N THR A 17 13.95 -5.84 -13.84
CA THR A 17 14.99 -6.62 -13.15
C THR A 17 14.51 -7.09 -11.79
N ALA A 18 15.17 -8.10 -11.23
CA ALA A 18 14.83 -8.64 -9.91
C ALA A 18 14.89 -7.58 -8.80
N VAL A 19 15.84 -6.63 -8.88
CA VAL A 19 15.96 -5.51 -7.92
C VAL A 19 14.75 -4.58 -8.00
N GLU A 20 14.33 -4.22 -9.21
CA GLU A 20 13.17 -3.34 -9.42
C GLU A 20 11.86 -3.98 -8.94
N LYS A 21 11.70 -5.29 -9.16
CA LYS A 21 10.56 -6.05 -8.63
C LYS A 21 10.53 -6.05 -7.10
N SER A 22 11.69 -6.31 -6.47
CA SER A 22 11.82 -6.24 -5.00
C SER A 22 11.45 -4.85 -4.44
N ILE A 23 11.82 -3.77 -5.14
CA ILE A 23 11.42 -2.41 -4.77
C ILE A 23 9.90 -2.22 -4.85
N ILE A 24 9.25 -2.77 -5.88
CA ILE A 24 7.78 -2.69 -6.03
C ILE A 24 7.07 -3.46 -4.92
N ASP A 25 7.57 -4.65 -4.57
CA ASP A 25 7.02 -5.45 -3.47
C ASP A 25 7.12 -4.70 -2.14
N ALA A 26 8.29 -4.13 -1.82
CA ALA A 26 8.47 -3.30 -0.63
C ALA A 26 7.51 -2.11 -0.60
N ARG A 27 7.28 -1.44 -1.74
CA ARG A 27 6.30 -0.35 -1.85
C ARG A 27 4.87 -0.83 -1.60
N ARG A 28 4.52 -2.02 -2.10
CA ARG A 28 3.18 -2.61 -1.91
C ARG A 28 2.92 -2.92 -0.44
N ASP A 29 3.91 -3.43 0.29
CA ASP A 29 3.77 -3.74 1.71
C ASP A 29 3.74 -2.49 2.57
N ASN A 30 4.58 -1.48 2.26
CA ASN A 30 4.52 -0.18 2.90
C ASN A 30 3.13 0.46 2.76
N MET A 31 2.49 0.31 1.59
CA MET A 31 1.14 0.81 1.36
C MET A 31 0.10 0.15 2.28
N LYS A 32 0.21 -1.16 2.52
CA LYS A 32 -0.70 -1.89 3.43
C LYS A 32 -0.56 -1.38 4.86
N VAL A 33 0.67 -1.21 5.33
CA VAL A 33 0.96 -0.73 6.69
C VAL A 33 0.46 0.70 6.86
N MET A 34 0.75 1.58 5.90
CA MET A 34 0.26 2.96 5.90
C MET A 34 -1.27 3.04 5.88
N CYS A 35 -1.96 2.17 5.13
CA CYS A 35 -3.42 2.15 5.09
C CYS A 35 -4.00 1.89 6.48
N ARG A 36 -3.52 0.86 7.18
CA ARG A 36 -3.97 0.53 8.55
C ARG A 36 -3.66 1.65 9.54
N LEU A 37 -2.45 2.21 9.46
CA LEU A 37 -2.07 3.32 10.34
C LEU A 37 -2.99 4.53 10.12
N TYR A 38 -3.26 4.86 8.86
CA TYR A 38 -4.12 5.98 8.49
C TYR A 38 -5.57 5.75 8.92
N GLU A 39 -6.11 4.54 8.74
CA GLU A 39 -7.44 4.15 9.23
C GLU A 39 -7.55 4.31 10.76
N HIS A 40 -6.56 3.83 11.52
CA HIS A 40 -6.53 4.02 12.98
C HIS A 40 -6.46 5.49 13.38
N MET A 41 -5.66 6.30 12.69
CA MET A 41 -5.59 7.75 12.94
C MET A 41 -6.92 8.44 12.66
N GLN A 42 -7.58 8.07 11.56
CA GLN A 42 -8.90 8.62 11.21
C GLN A 42 -9.96 8.21 12.21
N ALA A 43 -10.00 6.94 12.62
CA ALA A 43 -10.94 6.47 13.62
C ALA A 43 -10.76 7.18 14.96
N LYS A 44 -9.51 7.35 15.42
CA LYS A 44 -9.21 8.16 16.61
C LYS A 44 -9.70 9.60 16.47
N ALA A 45 -9.51 10.23 15.31
CA ALA A 45 -9.97 11.59 15.07
C ALA A 45 -11.50 11.71 15.01
N LEU A 46 -12.20 10.67 14.53
CA LEU A 46 -13.65 10.62 14.40
C LEU A 46 -14.35 10.06 15.65
N GLY A 47 -13.60 9.58 16.65
CA GLY A 47 -14.16 8.91 17.83
C GLY A 47 -14.81 7.55 17.52
N ILE A 48 -14.40 6.92 16.42
CA ILE A 48 -14.88 5.59 16.01
C ILE A 48 -13.94 4.54 16.59
N ASP A 49 -14.50 3.47 17.15
CA ASP A 49 -13.72 2.31 17.57
C ASP A 49 -13.58 1.33 16.39
N LEU A 50 -12.34 0.92 16.10
CA LEU A 50 -12.00 -0.02 15.02
C LEU A 50 -11.66 -1.43 15.58
N SER A 51 -12.08 -1.73 16.81
CA SER A 51 -11.81 -3.01 17.48
C SER A 51 -12.28 -4.24 16.70
#